data_AF-A0A163XTD6-F1
#
_entry.id   AF-A0A163XTD6-F1
#
_cell.length_a   1.000
_cell.length_b   1.000
_cell.length_c   1.000
_cell.angle_alpha   90.00
_cell.angle_beta   90.00
_cell.angle_gamma   90.00
#
_symmetry.space_group_name_H-M   'P 1'
#
loop_
_entity.id
_entity.type
_entity.pdbx_description
1 polymer ?
#
loop_
_entity_poly.entity_id
_entity_poly.type
_entity_poly.pdbx_seq_one_letter_code
_entity_poly.pdbx_strand_id
1 'polypeptide(L)' 'MANKAQFSILPYQRRPGFWRAAISRKDGAVLTMNGITLKSVVTSADFPSEEEAYTDAEKVIRMI' A
#
# COMPACT_ATOMS: atom_id res chain seq x y z
N MET A 1 5.02 -14.32 5.61
CA MET A 1 4.93 -12.91 6.05
C MET A 1 5.89 -12.11 5.21
N ALA A 2 5.40 -11.27 4.30
CA ALA A 2 6.26 -10.42 3.50
C ALA A 2 7.01 -9.42 4.40
N ASN A 3 8.30 -9.23 4.14
CA ASN A 3 9.11 -8.31 4.93
C ASN A 3 8.80 -6.87 4.49
N LYS A 4 8.24 -6.04 5.39
CA LYS A 4 7.94 -4.61 5.13
C LYS A 4 9.12 -3.88 4.47
N ALA A 5 10.35 -4.25 4.79
CA ALA A 5 11.55 -3.64 4.22
C ALA A 5 11.62 -3.74 2.69
N GLN A 6 10.98 -4.74 2.08
CA GLN A 6 10.96 -4.97 0.63
C GLN A 6 9.96 -4.07 -0.12
N PHE A 7 9.10 -3.34 0.60
CA PHE A 7 8.03 -2.55 0.00
C PHE A 7 8.24 -1.06 0.26
N SER A 8 7.85 -0.26 -0.71
CA SER A 8 7.67 1.18 -0.58
C SER A 8 6.20 1.45 -0.31
N ILE A 9 5.93 2.29 0.69
CA ILE A 9 4.59 2.82 0.98
C ILE A 9 4.66 4.32 0.70
N LEU A 10 3.80 4.79 -0.19
CA LEU A 10 3.66 6.19 -0.56
C LEU A 10 2.25 6.65 -0.22
N PRO A 11 2.04 7.23 0.99
CA PRO A 11 0.82 7.95 1.31
C PRO A 11 0.67 9.16 0.40
N TYR A 12 -0.56 9.45 -0.02
CA TYR A 12 -0.88 10.63 -0.79
C TYR A 12 -2.33 11.05 -0.53
N GLN A 13 -2.56 12.36 -0.60
CA GLN A 13 -3.90 12.91 -0.49
C GLN A 13 -4.60 12.81 -1.86
N ARG A 14 -5.65 11.98 -1.95
CA ARG A 14 -6.44 11.81 -3.18
C ARG A 14 -7.34 13.02 -3.42
N ARG A 15 -7.92 13.57 -2.35
CA ARG A 15 -8.74 14.78 -2.30
C ARG A 15 -8.61 15.39 -0.89
N PRO A 16 -8.93 16.68 -0.69
CA PRO A 16 -8.71 17.35 0.60
C PRO A 16 -9.33 16.57 1.77
N GLY A 17 -8.50 16.19 2.75
CA GLY A 17 -8.92 15.42 3.93
C GLY A 17 -9.07 13.90 3.73
N PHE A 18 -8.74 13.38 2.54
CA PHE A 18 -8.86 11.96 2.22
C PHE A 18 -7.55 11.40 1.64
N TRP A 19 -6.94 10.51 2.41
CA TRP A 19 -5.63 9.93 2.18
C TRP A 19 -5.74 8.49 1.71
N ARG A 20 -4.79 8.07 0.88
CA ARG A 20 -4.56 6.67 0.51
C ARG A 20 -3.07 6.39 0.52
N ALA A 21 -2.71 5.12 0.48
CA ALA A 21 -1.31 4.73 0.32
C ALA A 21 -1.15 3.78 -0.86
N ALA A 22 -0.17 4.09 -1.72
CA ALA A 22 0.29 3.21 -2.77
C ALA A 22 1.42 2.32 -2.24
N ILE A 23 1.39 1.04 -2.63
CA ILE A 23 2.31 -0.01 -2.22
C ILE A 23 2.96 -0.58 -3.46
N SER A 24 4.28 -0.63 -3.49
CA SER A 24 5.06 -1.27 -4.56
C SER A 24 6.26 -1.99 -3.98
N ARG A 25 6.81 -2.99 -4.70
CA ARG A 25 8.10 -3.57 -4.29
C ARG A 25 9.24 -2.63 -4.64
N LYS A 26 10.24 -2.52 -3.74
CA LYS A 26 11.43 -1.69 -3.94
C LYS A 26 12.35 -2.21 -5.02
N ASP A 27 12.39 -3.53 -5.21
CA ASP A 27 13.19 -4.21 -6.22
C ASP A 27 12.56 -4.12 -7.63
N GLY A 28 11.44 -3.41 -7.78
CA GLY A 28 10.72 -3.27 -9.06
C GLY A 28 10.00 -4.55 -9.49
N ALA A 29 10.01 -5.61 -8.68
CA ALA A 29 9.26 -6.81 -8.99
C ALA A 29 7.75 -6.60 -8.81
N VAL A 30 6.99 -7.49 -9.42
CA VAL A 30 5.54 -7.50 -9.32
C VAL A 30 5.07 -8.08 -7.98
N LEU A 31 3.95 -7.55 -7.50
CA LEU A 31 3.17 -8.05 -6.38
C LEU A 31 2.25 -9.16 -6.88
N THR A 32 2.04 -10.20 -6.08
CA THR A 32 0.97 -11.17 -6.32
C THR A 32 0.00 -11.07 -5.17
N MET A 33 -1.26 -10.72 -5.46
CA MET A 33 -2.31 -10.59 -4.46
C MET A 33 -3.55 -11.29 -4.97
N ASN A 34 -4.09 -12.24 -4.19
CA ASN A 34 -5.25 -13.06 -4.58
C ASN A 34 -5.12 -13.72 -5.97
N GLY A 35 -3.90 -14.19 -6.32
CA GLY A 35 -3.62 -14.81 -7.61
C GLY A 35 -3.47 -13.83 -8.80
N ILE A 36 -3.56 -12.53 -8.55
CA ILE A 36 -3.39 -11.49 -9.58
C ILE A 36 -2.00 -10.85 -9.44
N THR A 37 -1.29 -10.76 -10.55
CA THR A 37 0.02 -10.08 -10.64
C THR A 37 -0.17 -8.59 -10.90
N LEU A 38 0.33 -7.75 -10.01
CA LEU A 38 0.15 -6.29 -10.01
C LEU A 38 1.50 -5.58 -9.88
N LYS A 39 1.69 -4.43 -10.51
CA LYS A 39 2.89 -3.59 -10.27
C LYS A 39 2.80 -2.80 -8.96
N SER A 40 1.59 -2.43 -8.56
CA SER A 40 1.32 -1.68 -7.34
C SER A 40 -0.08 -1.98 -6.81
N VAL A 41 -0.27 -1.88 -5.50
CA VAL A 41 -1.57 -1.97 -4.84
C VAL A 41 -1.84 -0.64 -4.14
N VAL A 42 -3.07 -0.17 -4.14
CA VAL A 42 -3.48 1.03 -3.38
C VAL A 42 -4.44 0.59 -2.29
N THR A 43 -4.33 1.18 -1.10
CA THR A 43 -5.30 0.96 -0.02
C THR A 43 -6.73 1.22 -0.52
N SER A 44 -7.67 0.37 -0.10
CA SER A 44 -9.03 0.36 -0.64
C SER A 44 -9.87 1.55 -0.18
N ALA A 45 -9.62 2.05 1.03
CA ALA A 45 -10.38 3.13 1.66
C ALA A 45 -9.69 4.50 1.53
N ASP A 46 -10.50 5.55 1.60
CA ASP A 46 -10.02 6.89 1.89
C ASP A 46 -9.92 7.06 3.42
N PHE A 47 -8.75 7.42 3.92
CA PHE A 47 -8.49 7.64 5.34
C PHE A 47 -8.49 9.13 5.70
N PRO A 48 -8.86 9.52 6.92
CA PRO A 48 -8.87 10.92 7.35
C PRO A 48 -7.46 11.49 7.57
N SER A 49 -6.44 10.64 7.70
CA SER A 49 -5.05 11.05 7.94
C SER A 49 -4.03 10.24 7.12
N GLU A 50 -2.85 10.84 6.91
CA GLU A 50 -1.71 10.20 6.25
C GLU A 50 -1.25 8.93 6.99
N GLU A 51 -1.18 9.02 8.33
CA GLU A 51 -0.72 7.94 9.21
C GLU A 51 -1.66 6.73 9.21
N GLU A 52 -2.97 6.95 9.13
CA GLU A 52 -3.95 5.88 9.01
C GLU A 52 -3.83 5.15 7.68
N ALA A 53 -3.66 5.89 6.57
CA ALA A 53 -3.42 5.30 5.26
C ALA A 53 -2.11 4.49 5.24
N TYR A 54 -1.06 4.98 5.90
CA TYR A 54 0.20 4.26 6.04
C TYR A 54 0.02 2.97 6.85
N THR A 55 -0.65 3.05 8.00
CA THR A 55 -0.90 1.91 8.89
C THR A 55 -1.73 0.83 8.21
N ASP A 56 -2.72 1.21 7.40
CA ASP A 56 -3.49 0.27 6.60
C ASP A 56 -2.64 -0.42 5.53
N ALA A 57 -1.78 0.35 4.83
CA ALA A 57 -0.86 -0.22 3.86
C ALA A 57 0.09 -1.27 4.49
N GLU A 58 0.54 -1.06 5.72
CA GLU A 58 1.31 -2.08 6.44
C GLU A 58 0.52 -3.38 6.67
N LYS A 59 -0.79 -3.28 6.93
CA LYS A 59 -1.66 -4.46 7.07
C LYS A 59 -1.81 -5.17 5.74
N VAL A 60 -1.98 -4.44 4.64
CA VAL A 60 -2.05 -5.01 3.28
C VAL A 60 -0.76 -5.77 2.96
N ILE A 61 0.42 -5.21 3.28
CA ILE A 61 1.71 -5.90 3.07
C ILE A 61 1.78 -7.24 3.81
N ARG A 62 1.18 -7.36 5.00
CA ARG A 62 1.16 -8.62 5.76
C ARG A 62 0.27 -9.70 5.12
N MET A 63 -0.64 -9.30 4.23
CA MET A 63 -1.57 -10.18 3.50
C MET A 63 -1.09 -10.56 2.09
N ILE A 64 -0.01 -9.92 1.61
CA ILE A 64 0.73 -10.28 0.40
C ILE A 64 1.69 -11.44 0.71
#